data_AF-A0A7Y4VRX6-F1
#
_entry.id   AF-A0A7Y4VRX6-F1
#
_cell.length_a   1.000
_cell.length_b   1.000
_cell.length_c   1.000
_cell.angle_alpha   90.00
_cell.angle_beta   90.00
_cell.angle_gamma   90.00
#
_symmetry.space_group_name_H-M   'P 1'
#
loop_
_entity.id
_entity.type
_entity.pdbx_description
1 polymer ?
#
loop_
_entity_poly.entity_id
_entity_poly.type
_entity_poly.pdbx_seq_one_letter_code
_entity_poly.pdbx_strand_id
1 'polypeptide(L)'
;MDVSDESPGPNPFAPESGGVGSIPPEWLAEFEAAAKRPLEIRMRYAFIKTYKPVMDDAPFRAFDTMEDYRRWCEENLPDWLGYGRV
;
A
#
# COMPACT_ATOMS: atom_id res chain seq x y z
N MET A 1 38.39 5.34 -16.17
CA MET A 1 37.49 4.44 -15.40
C MET A 1 36.10 4.78 -15.87
N ASP A 2 35.72 4.19 -16.99
CA ASP A 2 34.38 4.32 -17.57
C ASP A 2 33.41 3.55 -16.69
N VAL A 3 32.54 4.27 -15.99
CA VAL A 3 31.38 3.71 -15.30
C VAL A 3 30.37 3.44 -16.41
N SER A 4 30.48 2.25 -17.00
CA SER A 4 29.51 1.74 -17.95
C SER A 4 28.13 1.70 -17.29
N ASP A 5 27.19 2.26 -18.04
CA ASP A 5 25.74 2.17 -17.94
C ASP A 5 25.26 0.73 -17.64
N GLU A 6 25.18 0.36 -16.36
CA GLU A 6 24.51 -0.87 -15.94
C GLU A 6 23.06 -0.51 -15.63
N SER A 7 22.22 -0.50 -16.68
CA SER A 7 20.77 -0.43 -16.50
C SER A 7 20.33 -1.60 -15.63
N PRO A 8 19.65 -1.36 -14.48
CA PRO A 8 19.22 -2.43 -13.59
C PRO A 8 18.29 -3.38 -14.34
N GLY A 9 18.56 -4.68 -14.22
CA GLY A 9 17.75 -5.73 -14.85
C GLY A 9 16.27 -5.65 -14.47
N PRO A 10 15.39 -6.29 -15.25
CA PRO A 10 13.95 -6.22 -15.04
C PRO A 10 13.61 -6.68 -13.62
N ASN A 11 12.85 -5.86 -12.89
CA ASN A 11 12.40 -6.18 -11.54
C ASN A 11 11.54 -7.46 -11.57
N PRO A 12 11.95 -8.56 -10.92
CA PRO A 12 11.18 -9.81 -10.89
C PRO A 12 9.89 -9.68 -10.07
N PHE A 13 9.72 -8.57 -9.34
CA PHE A 13 8.49 -8.18 -8.65
C PHE A 13 7.70 -7.11 -9.41
N ALA A 14 8.06 -6.82 -10.67
CA ALA A 14 7.19 -6.03 -11.51
C ALA A 14 5.85 -6.77 -11.61
N PRO A 15 4.73 -6.13 -11.25
CA PRO A 15 3.44 -6.79 -11.36
C PRO A 15 3.23 -7.19 -12.81
N GLU A 16 3.02 -8.49 -13.05
CA GLU A 16 2.53 -8.98 -14.33
C GLU A 16 1.24 -8.21 -14.65
N SER A 17 1.06 -7.81 -15.91
CA SER A 17 -0.05 -6.98 -16.40
C SER A 17 -1.39 -7.72 -16.37
N GLY A 18 -1.78 -8.25 -15.22
CA GLY A 18 -3.06 -8.84 -14.90
C GLY A 18 -4.01 -7.77 -14.40
N GLY A 19 -4.77 -7.18 -15.33
CA GLY A 19 -6.12 -6.67 -15.10
C GLY A 19 -6.38 -5.79 -13.88
N VAL A 20 -5.53 -4.82 -13.58
CA VAL A 20 -5.94 -3.65 -12.78
C VAL A 20 -6.32 -2.59 -13.81
N GLY A 21 -7.59 -2.16 -13.82
CA GLY A 21 -8.06 -1.12 -14.74
C GLY A 21 -7.06 0.05 -14.77
N SER A 22 -6.73 0.55 -15.97
CA SER A 22 -5.76 1.63 -16.13
C SER A 22 -6.12 2.77 -15.17
N ILE A 23 -5.17 3.16 -14.31
CA ILE A 23 -5.38 4.28 -13.38
C ILE A 23 -5.78 5.49 -14.23
N PRO A 24 -6.92 6.15 -13.95
CA PRO A 24 -7.35 7.29 -14.73
C PRO A 24 -6.24 8.36 -14.78
N PRO A 25 -5.94 8.93 -15.96
CA PRO A 25 -4.83 9.86 -16.13
C PRO A 25 -4.96 11.11 -15.25
N GLU A 26 -6.19 11.52 -14.92
CA GLU A 26 -6.47 12.59 -13.97
C GLU A 26 -5.99 12.26 -12.56
N TRP A 27 -6.16 11.02 -12.09
CA TRP A 27 -5.69 10.60 -10.77
C TRP A 27 -4.17 10.54 -10.71
N LEU A 28 -3.52 10.10 -11.81
CA LEU A 28 -2.07 10.13 -11.93
C LEU A 28 -1.55 11.58 -11.88
N ALA A 29 -2.20 12.50 -12.59
CA ALA A 29 -1.83 13.91 -12.58
C ALA A 29 -1.99 14.55 -11.18
N GLU A 30 -3.05 14.21 -10.46
CA GLU A 30 -3.25 14.66 -9.07
C GLU A 30 -2.18 14.09 -8.12
N PHE A 31 -1.83 12.82 -8.27
CA PHE A 31 -0.77 12.18 -7.49
C PHE A 31 0.58 12.87 -7.72
N GLU A 32 0.95 13.11 -8.98
CA GLU A 32 2.17 13.82 -9.37
C GLU A 32 2.20 15.25 -8.83
N ALA A 33 1.06 15.96 -8.87
CA ALA A 33 0.95 17.29 -8.29
C ALA A 33 1.12 17.28 -6.76
N ALA A 34 0.59 16.26 -6.07
CA ALA A 34 0.76 16.09 -4.63
C ALA A 34 2.21 15.73 -4.25
N ALA A 35 2.89 14.92 -5.07
CA ALA A 35 4.28 14.52 -4.86
C ALA A 35 5.25 15.72 -4.94
N LYS A 36 4.96 16.73 -5.77
CA LYS A 36 5.75 17.96 -5.92
C LYS A 36 5.65 18.93 -4.73
N ARG A 37 4.76 18.68 -3.76
CA ARG A 37 4.61 19.56 -2.58
C ARG A 37 5.88 19.56 -1.72
N PRO A 38 6.31 20.73 -1.19
CA PRO A 38 7.44 20.80 -0.25
C PRO A 38 7.28 19.84 0.93
N LEU A 39 8.40 19.33 1.45
CA LEU A 39 8.41 18.35 2.55
C LEU A 39 7.62 18.84 3.78
N GLU A 40 7.75 20.12 4.13
CA GLU A 40 7.01 20.72 5.24
C GLU A 40 5.48 20.61 5.07
N ILE A 41 4.99 20.76 3.84
CA ILE A 41 3.56 20.67 3.52
C ILE A 41 3.13 19.20 3.56
N ARG A 42 3.96 18.30 3.02
CA ARG A 42 3.69 16.87 3.12
C ARG A 42 3.63 16.43 4.58
N MET A 43 4.58 16.80 5.42
CA MET A 43 4.55 16.44 6.85
C MET A 43 3.36 17.04 7.59
N ARG A 44 2.94 18.27 7.24
CA ARG A 44 1.77 18.92 7.85
C ARG A 44 0.45 18.21 7.55
N TYR A 45 0.31 17.63 6.34
CA TYR A 45 -0.98 17.10 5.87
C TYR A 45 -1.00 15.60 5.52
N ALA A 46 0.15 14.91 5.55
CA ALA A 46 0.22 13.47 5.23
C ALA A 46 -0.33 12.58 6.35
N PHE A 47 -0.35 13.07 7.59
CA PHE A 47 -0.88 12.31 8.71
C PHE A 47 -2.39 12.54 8.83
N ILE A 48 -3.14 11.60 8.29
CA ILE A 48 -4.58 11.53 8.51
C ILE A 48 -4.81 10.47 9.58
N LYS A 49 -5.49 10.85 10.67
CA LYS A 49 -6.00 9.87 11.64
C LYS A 49 -7.24 9.22 11.04
N THR A 50 -7.04 8.12 10.32
CA THR A 50 -8.12 7.27 9.84
C THR A 50 -8.33 6.16 10.86
N TYR A 51 -9.55 6.07 11.40
CA TYR A 51 -9.96 4.93 12.20
C TYR A 51 -10.01 3.68 11.31
N LYS A 52 -9.29 2.64 11.72
CA LYS A 52 -9.24 1.33 11.05
C LYS A 52 -10.16 0.38 11.83
N PRO A 53 -11.37 0.10 11.31
CA PRO A 53 -12.34 -0.73 12.02
C PRO A 53 -11.73 -2.06 12.44
N VAL A 54 -12.10 -2.55 13.63
CA VAL A 54 -11.63 -3.81 14.23
C VAL A 54 -10.16 -3.79 14.67
N MET A 55 -9.25 -3.21 13.87
CA MET A 55 -7.84 -3.09 14.23
C MET A 55 -7.61 -2.08 15.36
N ASP A 56 -8.24 -0.90 15.28
CA ASP A 56 -8.08 0.15 16.29
C ASP A 56 -8.93 -0.10 17.56
N ASP A 57 -9.80 -1.12 17.55
CA ASP A 57 -10.72 -1.43 18.65
C ASP A 57 -10.07 -2.21 19.80
N ALA A 58 -8.84 -2.69 19.61
CA ALA A 58 -8.07 -3.37 20.63
C ALA A 58 -6.60 -2.91 20.59
N PRO A 59 -5.93 -2.80 21.75
CA PRO A 59 -4.53 -2.37 21.79
C PRO A 59 -3.58 -3.36 21.13
N PHE A 60 -3.90 -4.66 21.17
CA PHE A 60 -3.18 -5.71 20.45
C PHE A 60 -4.07 -6.94 20.23
N ARG A 61 -3.69 -7.77 19.27
CA ARG A 61 -4.19 -9.14 19.07
C ARG A 61 -3.00 -10.03 18.73
N ALA A 62 -3.02 -11.25 19.24
CA ALA A 62 -2.01 -12.26 18.99
C ALA A 62 -2.70 -13.57 18.58
N PHE A 63 -2.03 -14.34 17.74
CA PHE A 63 -2.51 -15.61 17.22
C PHE A 63 -1.41 -16.66 17.39
N ASP A 64 -1.79 -17.89 17.68
CA ASP A 64 -0.85 -19.00 17.85
C ASP A 64 -0.25 -19.43 16.51
N THR A 65 -0.98 -19.25 15.40
CA THR A 65 -0.54 -19.60 14.06
C THR A 65 -0.87 -18.50 13.04
N MET A 66 -0.15 -18.53 11.91
CA MET A 66 -0.44 -17.67 10.77
C MET A 66 -1.77 -18.01 10.09
N GLU A 67 -2.25 -19.26 10.21
CA GLU A 67 -3.55 -19.66 9.64
C GLU A 67 -4.70 -19.05 10.45
N ASP A 68 -4.58 -19.05 11.78
CA ASP A 68 -5.56 -18.40 12.66
C ASP A 68 -5.62 -16.89 12.41
N TYR A 69 -4.47 -16.26 12.18
CA TYR A 69 -4.40 -14.86 11.77
C TYR A 69 -5.12 -14.60 10.44
N ARG A 70 -4.86 -15.40 9.40
CA ARG A 70 -5.49 -15.20 8.07
C ARG A 70 -7.00 -15.42 8.11
N ARG A 71 -7.46 -16.49 8.75
CA ARG A 71 -8.88 -16.76 8.92
C ARG A 71 -9.58 -15.62 9.66
N TRP A 72 -8.97 -15.12 10.73
CA TRP A 72 -9.51 -13.98 11.45
C TRP A 72 -9.58 -12.71 10.58
N CYS A 73 -8.54 -12.43 9.78
CA CYS A 73 -8.55 -11.30 8.84
C CYS A 73 -9.70 -11.40 7.83
N GLU A 74 -9.96 -12.58 7.27
CA GLU A 74 -11.05 -12.81 6.31
C GLU A 74 -12.44 -12.63 6.94
N GLU A 75 -12.62 -13.05 8.18
CA GLU A 75 -13.91 -13.00 8.88
C GLU A 75 -14.24 -11.63 9.48
N ASN A 76 -13.23 -10.83 9.84
CA ASN A 76 -13.41 -9.66 10.69
C ASN A 76 -12.97 -8.34 10.04
N LEU A 77 -12.04 -8.36 9.07
CA LEU A 77 -11.53 -7.12 8.49
C LEU A 77 -12.30 -6.75 7.22
N PRO A 78 -12.62 -5.45 7.02
CA PRO A 78 -13.13 -4.98 5.74
C PRO A 78 -12.18 -5.26 4.57
N ASP A 79 -12.73 -5.66 3.43
CA ASP A 79 -11.97 -6.00 2.22
C ASP A 79 -11.01 -4.90 1.75
N TRP A 80 -11.41 -3.63 1.89
CA TRP A 80 -10.62 -2.48 1.46
C TRP A 80 -9.30 -2.30 2.24
N LEU A 81 -9.13 -3.00 3.37
CA LEU A 81 -7.85 -3.04 4.09
C LEU A 81 -6.82 -3.99 3.46
N GLY A 82 -7.24 -4.91 2.58
CA GLY A 82 -6.32 -5.77 1.82
C GLY A 82 -5.64 -6.90 2.61
N TYR A 83 -6.17 -7.28 3.78
CA TYR A 83 -5.65 -8.41 4.57
C TYR A 83 -6.30 -9.77 4.24
N GLY A 84 -7.34 -9.79 3.40
CA GLY A 84 -7.93 -11.03 2.90
C GLY A 84 -7.01 -11.74 1.89
N ARG A 85 -7.29 -13.01 1.60
CA ARG A 85 -6.57 -13.75 0.54
C ARG A 85 -6.89 -13.15 -0.84
N VAL A 86 -5.85 -12.98 -1.65
CA VAL A 86 -5.90 -12.60 -3.08
C VAL A 86 -5.73 -13.84 -3.94
#